data_AF-A0A1E7F931-F1
#
_entry.id   AF-A0A1E7F931-F1
#
_cell.length_a   1.000
_cell.length_b   1.000
_cell.length_c   1.000
_cell.angle_alpha   90.00
_cell.angle_beta   90.00
_cell.angle_gamma   90.00
#
_symmetry.space_group_name_H-M   'P 1'
#
loop_
_entity.id
_entity.type
_entity.pdbx_description
1 polymer ?
#
loop_
_entity_poly.entity_id
_entity_poly.type
_entity_poly.pdbx_seq_one_letter_code
_entity_poly.pdbx_strand_id
1 'polypeptide(L)'
;MKFTAAAITLLGLTTFYSTIDGVEGNELKLRAREKMRKGRAESRQLQAKDDSGLVYSRGYICITRQQDFAFVIPQQKSIVPEQFKLLDLNLLGSSTIQSGGIYDPADVQIVDRLGTSKADGLLKPQFAGQHQPKFIPQKDPGFFFNGECVATQVAGPQILGHSCLFNLCLGGGGYNCIAIYAGSKFVFNPLEQVLVSPTTFGFGNNNNPDSIVPSLPPSYPGTIIGGTGLFAGAVGYVDVTTITGSTLTPAVNDPAVNDFAGVSEIPVDFPQAGYITQKINVVSNVPLPVAP
;
A
#
# COMPACT_ATOMS: atom_id res chain seq x y z
N MET A 1 -14.06 4.82 57.03
CA MET A 1 -13.80 3.37 57.07
C MET A 1 -14.92 2.66 56.30
N LYS A 2 -14.54 1.81 55.33
CA LYS A 2 -15.18 0.55 54.84
C LYS A 2 -16.71 0.56 54.60
N PHE A 3 -17.14 0.58 53.34
CA PHE A 3 -17.50 -0.55 52.44
C PHE A 3 -18.85 -1.22 52.74
N THR A 4 -19.77 -1.17 51.78
CA THR A 4 -20.65 -2.28 51.40
C THR A 4 -21.07 -2.17 49.93
N ALA A 5 -20.98 -3.29 49.23
CA ALA A 5 -21.29 -3.51 47.83
C ALA A 5 -22.76 -3.88 47.62
N ALA A 6 -23.28 -3.68 46.40
CA ALA A 6 -24.43 -4.42 45.91
C ALA A 6 -24.21 -4.82 44.45
N ALA A 7 -24.22 -6.13 44.24
CA ALA A 7 -24.14 -6.81 42.96
C ALA A 7 -25.41 -6.61 42.12
N ILE A 8 -25.29 -6.56 40.80
CA ILE A 8 -26.41 -6.80 39.89
C ILE A 8 -26.05 -7.98 38.99
N THR A 9 -26.88 -9.00 39.16
CA THR A 9 -26.84 -10.36 38.64
C THR A 9 -27.12 -10.41 37.14
N LEU A 10 -26.34 -11.23 36.43
CA LEU A 10 -26.70 -11.81 35.13
C LEU A 10 -27.83 -12.84 35.34
N LEU A 11 -28.89 -12.77 34.53
CA LEU A 11 -29.87 -13.82 34.14
C LEU A 11 -31.01 -13.05 33.44
N GLY A 12 -31.52 -13.40 32.26
CA GLY A 12 -31.41 -14.60 31.48
C GLY A 12 -31.98 -14.36 30.07
N LEU A 13 -31.51 -15.17 29.13
CA LEU A 13 -32.14 -15.34 27.82
C LEU A 13 -33.53 -15.96 28.02
N THR A 14 -34.59 -15.32 27.54
CA THR A 14 -35.80 -16.01 27.10
C THR A 14 -36.25 -15.47 25.74
N THR A 15 -36.25 -16.37 24.78
CA THR A 15 -36.82 -16.27 23.44
C THR A 15 -38.33 -16.03 23.52
N PHE A 16 -38.82 -14.99 22.86
CA PHE A 16 -40.22 -14.90 22.46
C PHE A 16 -40.30 -14.87 20.93
N TYR A 17 -40.52 -16.06 20.36
CA TYR A 17 -41.26 -16.18 19.11
C TYR A 17 -42.72 -15.83 19.42
N SER A 18 -43.25 -14.79 18.80
CA SER A 18 -44.69 -14.63 18.61
C SER A 18 -44.96 -14.17 17.17
N THR A 19 -45.48 -15.12 16.41
CA THR A 19 -46.23 -14.91 15.16
C THR A 19 -47.47 -14.07 15.48
N ILE A 20 -47.47 -12.81 15.07
CA ILE A 20 -48.70 -12.04 14.87
C ILE A 20 -48.88 -11.93 13.35
N ASP A 21 -49.68 -12.85 12.80
CA ASP A 21 -50.35 -12.67 11.52
C ASP A 21 -51.43 -11.60 11.70
N GLY A 22 -51.26 -10.46 11.04
CA GLY A 22 -52.22 -9.37 11.07
C GLY A 22 -51.70 -8.22 10.23
N VAL A 23 -52.49 -7.79 9.26
CA VAL A 23 -52.25 -6.73 8.26
C VAL A 23 -51.56 -5.47 8.82
N GLU A 24 -51.74 -5.21 10.12
CA GLU A 24 -51.18 -4.10 10.89
C GLU A 24 -49.63 -4.14 11.04
N GLY A 25 -49.03 -5.33 11.08
CA GLY A 25 -47.56 -5.49 11.17
C GLY A 25 -46.83 -5.09 9.88
N ASN A 26 -47.49 -5.25 8.73
CA ASN A 26 -46.93 -4.82 7.44
C ASN A 26 -47.01 -3.30 7.25
N GLU A 27 -48.07 -2.65 7.74
CA GLU A 27 -48.14 -1.18 7.76
C GLU A 27 -47.06 -0.56 8.66
N LEU A 28 -46.83 -1.13 9.85
CA LEU A 28 -45.77 -0.67 10.75
C LEU A 28 -44.37 -0.86 10.13
N LYS A 29 -44.13 -1.97 9.42
CA LYS A 29 -42.89 -2.18 8.65
C LYS A 29 -42.75 -1.20 7.49
N LEU A 30 -43.83 -0.85 6.79
CA LEU A 30 -43.83 0.15 5.72
C LEU A 30 -43.54 1.55 6.25
N ARG A 31 -44.19 1.98 7.34
CA ARG A 31 -43.91 3.26 8.01
C ARG A 31 -42.49 3.33 8.55
N ALA A 32 -41.95 2.23 9.09
CA ALA A 32 -40.55 2.17 9.53
C ALA A 32 -39.57 2.26 8.34
N ARG A 33 -39.86 1.59 7.22
CA ARG A 33 -39.05 1.70 5.98
C ARG A 33 -39.13 3.08 5.35
N GLU A 34 -40.28 3.72 5.39
CA GLU A 34 -40.48 5.08 4.88
C GLU A 34 -39.78 6.12 5.76
N LYS A 35 -39.84 5.95 7.09
CA LYS A 35 -39.07 6.76 8.05
C LYS A 35 -37.55 6.54 7.90
N MET A 36 -37.10 5.32 7.65
CA MET A 36 -35.69 5.02 7.35
C MET A 36 -35.26 5.56 5.98
N ARG A 37 -36.15 5.57 4.97
CA ARG A 37 -35.88 6.12 3.64
C ARG A 37 -35.85 7.64 3.67
N LYS A 38 -36.73 8.28 4.47
CA LYS A 38 -36.72 9.72 4.75
C LYS A 38 -35.49 10.10 5.58
N GLY A 39 -35.15 9.35 6.63
CA GLY A 39 -33.90 9.54 7.39
C GLY A 39 -32.63 9.27 6.59
N ARG A 40 -32.65 8.36 5.60
CA ARG A 40 -31.54 8.13 4.66
C ARG A 40 -31.46 9.19 3.56
N ALA A 41 -32.59 9.75 3.14
CA ALA A 41 -32.64 10.87 2.21
C ALA A 41 -32.23 12.18 2.91
N GLU A 42 -32.66 12.39 4.15
CA GLU A 42 -32.24 13.48 5.03
C GLU A 42 -30.79 13.31 5.46
N SER A 43 -30.26 12.09 5.69
CA SER A 43 -28.83 11.87 5.94
C SER A 43 -27.98 12.03 4.68
N ARG A 44 -28.50 11.66 3.50
CA ARG A 44 -27.87 12.00 2.21
C ARG A 44 -27.95 13.50 1.91
N GLN A 45 -29.00 14.19 2.37
CA GLN A 45 -29.08 15.65 2.27
C GLN A 45 -28.19 16.33 3.30
N LEU A 46 -28.04 15.83 4.53
CA LEU A 46 -27.08 16.34 5.51
C LEU A 46 -25.62 16.07 5.09
N GLN A 47 -25.36 14.99 4.36
CA GLN A 47 -24.07 14.76 3.67
C GLN A 47 -23.87 15.62 2.43
N ALA A 48 -24.93 16.22 1.87
CA ALA A 48 -24.87 17.08 0.68
C ALA A 48 -25.06 18.57 1.02
N LYS A 49 -25.22 18.93 2.30
CA LYS A 49 -25.66 20.26 2.74
C LYS A 49 -24.94 20.76 3.98
N ASP A 50 -23.71 20.28 4.17
CA ASP A 50 -22.65 21.00 4.89
C ASP A 50 -21.50 21.18 3.90
N ASP A 51 -21.13 22.44 3.67
CA ASP A 51 -20.02 22.90 2.85
C ASP A 51 -18.71 22.13 3.16
N SER A 52 -18.34 21.12 2.37
CA SER A 52 -17.00 20.54 2.53
C SER A 52 -15.99 21.48 1.86
N GLY A 53 -15.52 22.46 2.61
CA GLY A 53 -14.42 23.40 2.30
C GLY A 53 -13.05 22.76 2.02
N LEU A 54 -13.02 21.67 1.25
CA LEU A 54 -11.83 21.02 0.71
C LEU A 54 -11.59 21.57 -0.70
N VAL A 55 -10.92 22.72 -0.79
CA VAL A 55 -10.76 23.46 -2.06
C VAL A 55 -9.42 23.17 -2.73
N TYR A 56 -8.42 22.72 -1.97
CA TYR A 56 -7.05 22.61 -2.46
C TYR A 56 -6.72 21.18 -2.86
N SER A 57 -6.44 21.00 -4.15
CA SER A 57 -5.97 19.74 -4.72
C SER A 57 -4.60 19.92 -5.33
N ARG A 58 -3.66 19.02 -5.01
CA ARG A 58 -2.31 19.01 -5.57
C ARG A 58 -1.78 17.59 -5.67
N GLY A 59 -1.09 17.29 -6.77
CA GLY A 59 -0.34 16.05 -6.96
C GLY A 59 1.12 16.25 -6.61
N TYR A 60 1.73 15.24 -6.00
CA TYR A 60 3.15 15.17 -5.70
C TYR A 60 3.75 13.88 -6.25
N ILE A 61 5.04 13.90 -6.54
CA ILE A 61 5.81 12.69 -6.86
C ILE A 61 6.72 12.37 -5.68
N CYS A 62 6.56 11.18 -5.12
CA CYS A 62 7.48 10.59 -4.16
C CYS A 62 8.45 9.67 -4.89
N ILE A 63 9.74 9.87 -4.69
CA ILE A 63 10.77 8.93 -5.16
C ILE A 63 11.48 8.34 -3.94
N THR A 64 11.33 7.04 -3.76
CA THR A 64 11.98 6.24 -2.71
C THR A 64 13.16 5.49 -3.30
N ARG A 65 14.33 5.66 -2.68
CA ARG A 65 15.54 4.91 -3.03
C ARG A 65 15.51 3.54 -2.38
N GLN A 66 16.21 2.58 -2.96
CA GLN A 66 16.29 1.21 -2.42
C GLN A 66 16.74 1.16 -0.96
N GLN A 67 17.71 1.99 -0.58
CA GLN A 67 18.22 2.08 0.80
C GLN A 67 17.20 2.66 1.80
N ASP A 68 16.18 3.37 1.31
CA ASP A 68 15.14 4.01 2.10
C ASP A 68 13.82 3.20 2.05
N PHE A 69 13.89 1.95 1.60
CA PHE A 69 12.78 1.01 1.53
C PHE A 69 13.15 -0.31 2.22
N ALA A 70 12.26 -0.83 3.04
CA ALA A 70 12.43 -2.12 3.70
C ALA A 70 11.13 -2.92 3.68
N PHE A 71 11.25 -4.22 3.42
CA PHE A 71 10.16 -5.17 3.60
C PHE A 71 10.51 -6.15 4.71
N VAL A 72 9.69 -6.21 5.75
CA VAL A 72 9.91 -6.95 6.98
C VAL A 72 8.80 -7.97 7.16
N ILE A 73 9.16 -9.22 7.43
CA ILE A 73 8.20 -10.30 7.71
C ILE A 73 8.38 -10.74 9.16
N PRO A 74 7.39 -10.54 10.06
CA PRO A 74 7.58 -10.72 11.50
C PRO A 74 7.76 -12.18 11.95
N GLN A 75 7.31 -13.15 11.15
CA GLN A 75 7.27 -14.57 11.55
C GLN A 75 8.37 -15.45 10.93
N GLN A 76 9.29 -14.90 10.15
CA GLN A 76 10.30 -15.69 9.48
C GLN A 76 11.71 -15.40 9.98
N LYS A 77 12.35 -16.44 10.51
CA LYS A 77 13.78 -16.47 10.87
C LYS A 77 14.69 -16.42 9.63
N SER A 78 14.13 -16.67 8.45
CA SER A 78 14.79 -16.59 7.14
C SER A 78 13.75 -16.28 6.05
N ILE A 79 14.09 -15.36 5.13
CA ILE A 79 13.32 -15.06 3.91
C ILE A 79 13.46 -16.21 2.89
N VAL A 80 14.42 -17.10 3.09
CA VAL A 80 14.64 -18.29 2.26
C VAL A 80 13.60 -19.35 2.67
N PRO A 81 12.67 -19.74 1.77
CA PRO A 81 11.74 -20.82 2.06
C PRO A 81 12.54 -22.11 2.26
N GLU A 82 12.50 -22.69 3.46
CA GLU A 82 12.98 -24.06 3.65
C GLU A 82 12.06 -24.99 2.84
N GLN A 83 12.63 -25.62 1.81
CA GLN A 83 12.03 -26.73 1.05
C GLN A 83 10.63 -26.46 0.49
N PHE A 84 10.52 -25.71 -0.62
CA PHE A 84 9.36 -25.69 -1.54
C PHE A 84 7.97 -25.35 -0.96
N LYS A 85 7.84 -24.93 0.30
CA LYS A 85 6.54 -24.58 0.89
C LYS A 85 6.19 -23.10 0.72
N LEU A 86 6.12 -22.63 -0.52
CA LEU A 86 5.70 -21.26 -0.83
C LEU A 86 4.26 -20.96 -0.39
N LEU A 87 3.43 -22.00 -0.34
CA LEU A 87 2.04 -21.93 0.10
C LEU A 87 1.90 -21.77 1.63
N ASP A 88 2.96 -22.07 2.40
CA ASP A 88 2.98 -21.89 3.86
C ASP A 88 3.43 -20.47 4.24
N LEU A 89 3.83 -19.65 3.26
CA LEU A 89 4.25 -18.29 3.52
C LEU A 89 3.05 -17.43 3.94
N ASN A 90 3.05 -17.02 5.20
CA ASN A 90 2.04 -16.13 5.74
C ASN A 90 2.61 -14.71 5.81
N LEU A 91 2.15 -13.84 4.91
CA LEU A 91 2.54 -12.43 4.91
C LEU A 91 1.74 -11.59 5.92
N LEU A 92 0.91 -12.19 6.77
CA LEU A 92 0.13 -11.45 7.76
C LEU A 92 1.06 -10.73 8.73
N GLY A 93 0.83 -9.43 8.90
CA GLY A 93 1.68 -8.58 9.72
C GLY A 93 3.03 -8.22 9.07
N SER A 94 3.30 -8.68 7.84
CA SER A 94 4.44 -8.15 7.08
C SER A 94 4.27 -6.65 6.89
N SER A 95 5.40 -5.94 6.94
CA SER A 95 5.45 -4.49 6.95
C SER A 95 6.36 -4.00 5.82
N THR A 96 5.91 -2.99 5.10
CA THR A 96 6.72 -2.21 4.17
C THR A 96 6.95 -0.84 4.77
N ILE A 97 8.22 -0.50 4.97
CA ILE A 97 8.64 0.80 5.51
C ILE A 97 9.31 1.56 4.37
N GLN A 98 8.92 2.82 4.18
CA GLN A 98 9.48 3.64 3.11
C GLN A 98 9.73 5.08 3.55
N SER A 99 10.72 5.71 2.92
CA SER A 99 11.04 7.13 3.10
C SER A 99 11.56 7.74 1.80
N GLY A 100 10.70 8.44 1.06
CA GLY A 100 11.04 9.08 -0.19
C GLY A 100 11.16 10.60 -0.08
N GLY A 101 11.82 11.22 -1.07
CA GLY A 101 11.75 12.67 -1.27
C GLY A 101 10.48 13.05 -2.05
N ILE A 102 9.92 14.22 -1.76
CA ILE A 102 8.76 14.77 -2.48
C ILE A 102 9.20 15.84 -3.47
N TYR A 103 8.68 15.75 -4.69
CA TYR A 103 8.99 16.63 -5.81
C TYR A 103 7.71 17.08 -6.52
N ASP A 104 7.79 18.20 -7.24
CA ASP A 104 6.72 18.61 -8.14
C ASP A 104 6.64 17.65 -9.34
N PRO A 105 5.44 17.18 -9.73
CA PRO A 105 5.26 16.41 -10.95
C PRO A 105 5.81 17.07 -12.23
N ALA A 106 5.92 18.40 -12.26
CA ALA A 106 6.48 19.13 -13.41
C ALA A 106 8.01 18.93 -13.56
N ASP A 107 8.73 18.67 -12.47
CA ASP A 107 10.18 18.59 -12.45
C ASP A 107 10.71 17.15 -12.57
N VAL A 108 9.84 16.15 -12.41
CA VAL A 108 10.19 14.74 -12.54
C VAL A 108 9.76 14.19 -13.90
N GLN A 109 10.76 13.87 -14.73
CA GLN A 109 10.50 13.16 -15.99
C GLN A 109 10.63 11.64 -15.79
N ILE A 110 9.52 10.92 -15.95
CA ILE A 110 9.51 9.45 -16.02
C ILE A 110 9.75 9.05 -17.47
N VAL A 111 10.75 8.20 -17.69
CA VAL A 111 11.11 7.69 -19.03
C VAL A 111 10.97 6.18 -19.07
N ASP A 112 10.60 5.70 -20.24
CA ASP A 112 10.60 4.28 -20.55
C ASP A 112 12.03 3.78 -20.42
N ARG A 113 12.24 2.90 -19.44
CA ARG A 113 13.43 2.09 -19.32
C ARG A 113 12.99 0.65 -19.52
N LEU A 114 12.75 0.33 -20.78
CA LEU A 114 12.84 -1.06 -21.21
C LEU A 114 14.25 -1.53 -20.84
N GLY A 115 14.39 -2.71 -20.24
CA GLY A 115 15.69 -3.32 -19.92
C GLY A 115 16.52 -3.69 -21.17
N THR A 116 16.35 -2.98 -22.29
CA THR A 116 16.69 -3.43 -23.63
C THR A 116 17.27 -2.29 -24.47
N SER A 117 18.54 -1.96 -24.26
CA SER A 117 19.35 -1.56 -25.40
C SER A 117 20.09 -2.81 -25.89
N LYS A 118 19.82 -3.25 -27.13
CA LYS A 118 20.62 -4.28 -27.84
C LYS A 118 22.12 -3.95 -27.89
N ALA A 119 22.48 -2.69 -27.61
CA ALA A 119 23.85 -2.21 -27.52
C ALA A 119 24.57 -2.59 -26.19
N ASP A 120 23.85 -2.98 -25.14
CA ASP A 120 24.43 -3.21 -23.80
C ASP A 120 24.69 -4.69 -23.47
N GLY A 121 24.43 -5.61 -24.41
CA GLY A 121 25.02 -6.96 -24.43
C GLY A 121 24.73 -7.90 -23.25
N LEU A 122 23.86 -7.57 -22.30
CA LEU A 122 23.59 -8.38 -21.10
C LEU A 122 22.09 -8.41 -20.74
N LEU A 123 21.64 -9.57 -20.26
CA LEU A 123 20.32 -9.83 -19.68
C LEU A 123 20.09 -8.92 -18.46
N LYS A 124 19.60 -7.70 -18.67
CA LYS A 124 19.32 -6.76 -17.57
C LYS A 124 17.90 -6.99 -17.02
N PRO A 125 17.72 -7.03 -15.69
CA PRO A 125 16.41 -7.24 -15.08
C PRO A 125 15.45 -6.09 -15.40
N GLN A 126 14.17 -6.41 -15.63
CA GLN A 126 13.13 -5.43 -15.93
C GLN A 126 12.68 -4.67 -14.68
N PHE A 127 12.40 -3.38 -14.82
CA PHE A 127 11.83 -2.56 -13.74
C PHE A 127 10.32 -2.76 -13.67
N ALA A 128 9.75 -2.73 -12.46
CA ALA A 128 8.30 -2.73 -12.31
C ALA A 128 7.69 -1.51 -13.00
N GLY A 129 6.71 -1.76 -13.87
CA GLY A 129 6.12 -0.73 -14.72
C GLY A 129 6.94 -0.33 -15.96
N GLN A 130 8.14 -0.88 -16.19
CA GLN A 130 9.01 -0.57 -17.35
C GLN A 130 9.44 0.91 -17.50
N HIS A 131 9.21 1.71 -16.46
CA HIS A 131 9.62 3.11 -16.45
C HIS A 131 10.53 3.37 -15.24
N GLN A 132 11.34 4.42 -15.34
CA GLN A 132 12.15 4.94 -14.24
C GLN A 132 12.24 6.47 -14.35
N PRO A 133 12.47 7.19 -13.24
CA PRO A 133 12.82 8.60 -13.32
C PRO A 133 14.13 8.77 -14.11
N LYS A 134 14.15 9.71 -15.06
CA LYS A 134 15.32 10.01 -15.90
C LYS A 134 16.50 10.51 -15.07
N PHE A 135 16.19 11.37 -14.11
CA PHE A 135 17.11 11.89 -13.10
C PHE A 135 16.32 12.07 -11.80
N ILE A 136 17.04 12.14 -10.69
CA ILE A 136 16.44 12.38 -9.37
C ILE A 136 16.96 13.72 -8.89
N PRO A 137 16.11 14.73 -8.69
CA PRO A 137 16.52 15.98 -8.10
C PRO A 137 17.13 15.78 -6.71
N GLN A 138 17.89 16.76 -6.22
CA GLN A 138 18.42 16.69 -4.87
C GLN A 138 17.24 16.72 -3.87
N LYS A 139 17.19 15.73 -2.97
CA LYS A 139 16.17 15.65 -1.93
C LYS A 139 16.27 16.85 -1.00
N ASP A 140 15.19 17.62 -0.88
CA ASP A 140 15.06 18.64 0.16
C ASP A 140 14.71 17.96 1.50
N PRO A 141 15.45 18.21 2.59
CA PRO A 141 15.20 17.59 3.88
C PRO A 141 13.84 17.95 4.50
N GLY A 142 13.22 19.06 4.08
CA GLY A 142 11.89 19.47 4.50
C GLY A 142 10.74 18.86 3.71
N PHE A 143 11.02 18.20 2.58
CA PHE A 143 10.02 17.61 1.68
C PHE A 143 10.23 16.11 1.53
N PHE A 144 9.47 15.34 2.32
CA PHE A 144 9.58 13.89 2.33
C PHE A 144 8.25 13.22 2.60
N PHE A 145 8.17 11.95 2.18
CA PHE A 145 7.05 11.09 2.44
C PHE A 145 7.56 9.81 3.06
N ASN A 146 7.18 9.56 4.31
CA ASN A 146 7.60 8.37 5.01
C ASN A 146 6.40 7.66 5.66
N GLY A 147 6.59 6.40 5.98
CA GLY A 147 5.60 5.65 6.72
C GLY A 147 5.73 4.15 6.55
N GLU A 148 4.72 3.48 7.04
CA GLU A 148 4.68 2.04 7.15
C GLU A 148 3.33 1.53 6.67
N CYS A 149 3.33 0.48 5.84
CA CYS A 149 2.15 -0.30 5.51
C CYS A 149 2.29 -1.72 6.03
N VAL A 150 1.29 -2.17 6.79
CA VAL A 150 1.19 -3.51 7.33
C VAL A 150 0.13 -4.30 6.59
N ALA A 151 0.46 -5.52 6.16
CA ALA A 151 -0.50 -6.47 5.59
C ALA A 151 -1.48 -6.94 6.68
N THR A 152 -2.74 -6.58 6.55
CA THR A 152 -3.80 -6.89 7.53
C THR A 152 -4.64 -8.10 7.14
N GLN A 153 -4.63 -8.46 5.85
CA GLN A 153 -5.34 -9.62 5.31
C GLN A 153 -4.50 -10.26 4.21
N VAL A 154 -4.38 -11.58 4.24
CA VAL A 154 -3.57 -12.33 3.28
C VAL A 154 -4.21 -13.67 2.95
N ALA A 155 -3.86 -14.22 1.79
CA ALA A 155 -4.14 -15.59 1.38
C ALA A 155 -2.87 -16.20 0.76
N GLY A 156 -2.14 -16.99 1.55
CA GLY A 156 -0.78 -17.44 1.20
C GLY A 156 0.14 -16.25 0.92
N PRO A 157 0.86 -16.21 -0.22
CA PRO A 157 1.75 -15.10 -0.57
C PRO A 157 1.01 -13.85 -1.08
N GLN A 158 -0.31 -13.90 -1.24
CA GLN A 158 -1.09 -12.76 -1.71
C GLN A 158 -1.55 -11.88 -0.54
N ILE A 159 -1.20 -10.61 -0.58
CA ILE A 159 -1.81 -9.58 0.26
C ILE A 159 -3.18 -9.27 -0.33
N LEU A 160 -4.22 -9.26 0.52
CA LEU A 160 -5.60 -8.95 0.16
C LEU A 160 -6.05 -7.60 0.72
N GLY A 161 -5.41 -7.16 1.80
CA GLY A 161 -5.67 -5.91 2.48
C GLY A 161 -4.44 -5.47 3.25
N HIS A 162 -4.27 -4.16 3.30
CA HIS A 162 -3.18 -3.52 4.03
C HIS A 162 -3.69 -2.28 4.74
N SER A 163 -2.94 -1.83 5.72
CA SER A 163 -3.18 -0.61 6.46
C SER A 163 -1.87 0.16 6.58
N CYS A 164 -1.89 1.41 6.16
CA CYS A 164 -0.74 2.27 6.10
C CYS A 164 -0.92 3.52 6.96
N LEU A 165 0.15 3.91 7.62
CA LEU A 165 0.31 5.21 8.25
C LEU A 165 1.46 5.94 7.60
N PHE A 166 1.16 7.09 7.00
CA PHE A 166 2.16 7.92 6.33
C PHE A 166 2.19 9.33 6.91
N ASN A 167 3.36 9.95 6.83
CA ASN A 167 3.51 11.40 6.98
C ASN A 167 4.00 11.98 5.65
N LEU A 168 3.26 12.96 5.16
CA LEU A 168 3.65 13.79 4.02
C LEU A 168 4.11 15.15 4.53
N CYS A 169 5.42 15.39 4.55
CA CYS A 169 5.99 16.65 4.99
C CYS A 169 6.28 17.55 3.79
N LEU A 170 5.81 18.79 3.87
CA LEU A 170 5.82 19.76 2.78
C LEU A 170 6.43 21.09 3.25
N GLY A 171 7.62 21.02 3.84
CA GLY A 171 8.41 22.17 4.26
C GLY A 171 8.54 22.34 5.77
N GLY A 172 8.92 23.56 6.17
CA GLY A 172 9.17 23.90 7.58
C GLY A 172 10.27 23.05 8.21
N GLY A 173 11.31 22.66 7.45
CA GLY A 173 12.38 21.79 7.94
C GLY A 173 11.94 20.37 8.33
N GLY A 174 10.77 19.92 7.84
CA GLY A 174 10.18 18.62 8.19
C GLY A 174 9.18 18.66 9.35
N TYR A 175 8.76 19.86 9.79
CA TYR A 175 7.76 20.02 10.86
C TYR A 175 6.34 20.29 10.35
N ASN A 176 6.18 20.65 9.07
CA ASN A 176 4.88 20.83 8.44
C ASN A 176 4.49 19.54 7.72
N CYS A 177 3.78 18.65 8.42
CA CYS A 177 3.44 17.33 7.90
C CYS A 177 1.94 17.05 7.96
N ILE A 178 1.46 16.27 7.00
CA ILE A 178 0.11 15.74 6.94
C ILE A 178 0.17 14.27 7.33
N ALA A 179 -0.60 13.88 8.35
CA ALA A 179 -0.73 12.49 8.78
C ALA A 179 -1.85 11.82 7.97
N ILE A 180 -1.52 10.71 7.33
CA ILE A 180 -2.40 10.02 6.39
C ILE A 180 -2.58 8.58 6.87
N TYR A 181 -3.83 8.14 6.94
CA TYR A 181 -4.17 6.75 7.11
C TYR A 181 -4.72 6.20 5.79
N ALA A 182 -4.11 5.15 5.25
CA ALA A 182 -4.57 4.50 4.03
C ALA A 182 -4.80 3.02 4.29
N GLY A 183 -6.07 2.60 4.34
CA GLY A 183 -6.44 1.21 4.57
C GLY A 183 -7.51 0.79 3.59
N SER A 184 -7.17 -0.14 2.69
CA SER A 184 -8.10 -0.62 1.67
C SER A 184 -7.85 -2.08 1.32
N LYS A 185 -8.81 -2.64 0.59
CA LYS A 185 -8.56 -3.84 -0.21
C LYS A 185 -7.35 -3.57 -1.12
N PHE A 186 -6.40 -4.47 -1.10
CA PHE A 186 -5.12 -4.35 -1.80
C PHE A 186 -4.70 -5.75 -2.18
N VAL A 187 -5.14 -6.16 -3.37
CA VAL A 187 -4.87 -7.50 -3.91
C VAL A 187 -3.55 -7.43 -4.66
N PHE A 188 -2.48 -7.85 -4.02
CA PHE A 188 -1.13 -7.79 -4.55
C PHE A 188 -0.30 -8.94 -4.02
N ASN A 189 0.42 -9.64 -4.90
CA ASN A 189 1.33 -10.70 -4.50
C ASN A 189 2.77 -10.24 -4.77
N PRO A 190 3.51 -9.78 -3.74
CA PRO A 190 4.89 -9.31 -3.92
C PRO A 190 5.85 -10.42 -4.39
N LEU A 191 5.45 -11.69 -4.29
CA LEU A 191 6.28 -12.86 -4.57
C LEU A 191 5.93 -13.55 -5.89
N GLU A 192 4.79 -13.24 -6.50
CA GLU A 192 4.41 -13.75 -7.83
C GLU A 192 5.49 -13.46 -8.87
N GLN A 193 6.22 -12.38 -8.67
CA GLN A 193 7.25 -11.89 -9.59
C GLN A 193 8.63 -12.49 -9.32
N VAL A 194 8.88 -13.02 -8.11
CA VAL A 194 10.15 -13.69 -7.74
C VAL A 194 10.10 -15.19 -8.08
N LEU A 195 8.91 -15.80 -8.04
CA LEU A 195 8.75 -17.26 -8.00
C LEU A 195 8.15 -17.91 -9.26
N VAL A 196 7.58 -17.12 -10.16
CA VAL A 196 7.02 -17.66 -11.40
C VAL A 196 7.89 -17.26 -12.57
N SER A 197 9.06 -17.87 -12.69
CA SER A 197 9.32 -18.59 -13.93
C SER A 197 10.52 -19.55 -13.83
N PRO A 198 10.32 -20.85 -14.11
CA PRO A 198 11.40 -21.81 -14.40
C PRO A 198 12.24 -21.41 -15.62
N THR A 199 11.81 -20.38 -16.36
CA THR A 199 12.44 -19.84 -17.55
C THR A 199 12.98 -18.41 -17.37
N THR A 200 12.82 -17.76 -16.21
CA THR A 200 13.41 -16.43 -15.92
C THR A 200 14.93 -16.49 -15.94
N PHE A 201 15.48 -17.66 -15.57
CA PHE A 201 16.90 -17.98 -15.60
C PHE A 201 17.15 -19.34 -16.26
N GLY A 202 16.22 -19.78 -17.11
CA GLY A 202 16.38 -21.01 -17.87
C GLY A 202 17.35 -20.77 -19.02
N PHE A 203 18.65 -21.04 -18.80
CA PHE A 203 19.71 -20.96 -19.82
C PHE A 203 19.56 -21.91 -21.02
N GLY A 204 18.44 -22.65 -21.10
CA GLY A 204 18.24 -23.74 -22.05
C GLY A 204 17.19 -23.51 -23.14
N ASN A 205 16.33 -22.48 -23.05
CA ASN A 205 15.32 -22.24 -24.08
C ASN A 205 15.19 -20.74 -24.36
N ASN A 206 15.12 -20.40 -25.65
CA ASN A 206 15.03 -19.06 -26.25
C ASN A 206 13.78 -18.25 -25.83
N ASN A 207 13.56 -18.07 -24.53
CA ASN A 207 12.44 -17.30 -24.02
C ASN A 207 12.91 -15.86 -23.81
N ASN A 208 12.26 -14.96 -24.53
CA ASN A 208 12.60 -13.55 -24.59
C ASN A 208 12.76 -12.94 -23.18
N PRO A 209 13.94 -12.34 -22.87
CA PRO A 209 14.11 -11.49 -21.68
C PRO A 209 13.19 -10.25 -21.70
N ASP A 210 12.43 -10.05 -22.78
CA ASP A 210 11.43 -8.99 -22.96
C ASP A 210 10.08 -9.29 -22.30
N SER A 211 9.84 -10.48 -21.73
CA SER A 211 8.45 -10.91 -21.42
C SER A 211 7.97 -10.80 -19.97
N ILE A 212 8.85 -10.60 -18.97
CA ILE A 212 8.45 -10.63 -17.55
C ILE A 212 8.65 -9.27 -16.91
N VAL A 213 7.56 -8.50 -16.90
CA VAL A 213 7.47 -7.19 -16.26
C VAL A 213 6.93 -7.38 -14.84
N PRO A 214 7.66 -6.91 -13.81
CA PRO A 214 7.13 -6.91 -12.45
C PRO A 214 5.85 -6.05 -12.39
N SER A 215 4.77 -6.60 -11.84
CA SER A 215 3.51 -5.86 -11.67
C SER A 215 3.63 -4.75 -10.62
N LEU A 216 3.01 -3.61 -10.89
CA LEU A 216 2.91 -2.54 -9.91
C LEU A 216 1.80 -2.87 -8.92
N PRO A 217 1.95 -2.49 -7.64
CA PRO A 217 0.86 -2.59 -6.69
C PRO A 217 -0.31 -1.69 -7.13
N PRO A 218 -1.56 -2.09 -6.84
CA PRO A 218 -2.72 -1.28 -7.18
C PRO A 218 -2.68 0.05 -6.43
N SER A 219 -3.33 1.08 -6.98
CA SER A 219 -3.54 2.33 -6.25
C SER A 219 -4.49 2.11 -5.08
N TYR A 220 -4.33 2.92 -4.04
CA TYR A 220 -5.15 2.80 -2.85
C TYR A 220 -5.46 4.18 -2.25
N PRO A 221 -6.70 4.39 -1.79
CA PRO A 221 -7.12 5.63 -1.17
C PRO A 221 -6.69 5.68 0.30
N GLY A 222 -6.48 6.90 0.77
CA GLY A 222 -6.26 7.26 2.17
C GLY A 222 -7.04 8.50 2.57
N THR A 223 -7.06 8.73 3.87
CA THR A 223 -7.73 9.85 4.52
C THR A 223 -6.71 10.60 5.36
N ILE A 224 -6.76 11.93 5.30
CA ILE A 224 -5.98 12.79 6.18
C ILE A 224 -6.60 12.73 7.57
N ILE A 225 -5.83 12.24 8.54
CA ILE A 225 -6.26 12.09 9.93
C ILE A 225 -5.75 13.22 10.83
N GLY A 226 -4.93 14.11 10.28
CA GLY A 226 -4.46 15.31 10.95
C GLY A 226 -3.21 15.87 10.30
N GLY A 227 -2.55 16.78 10.99
CA GLY A 227 -1.26 17.32 10.56
C GLY A 227 -0.59 18.14 11.65
N THR A 228 0.64 18.55 11.37
CA THR A 228 1.50 19.32 12.26
C THR A 228 1.90 20.63 11.59
N GLY A 229 2.30 21.61 12.41
CA GLY A 229 2.72 22.92 11.93
C GLY A 229 1.62 23.62 11.13
N LEU A 230 1.92 24.04 9.90
CA LEU A 230 0.96 24.71 9.01
C LEU A 230 -0.23 23.82 8.60
N PHE A 231 -0.13 22.49 8.76
CA PHE A 231 -1.21 21.55 8.45
C PHE A 231 -1.97 21.08 9.69
N ALA A 232 -1.82 21.77 10.84
CA ALA A 232 -2.64 21.49 12.01
C ALA A 232 -4.14 21.62 11.68
N GLY A 233 -4.90 20.56 11.94
CA GLY A 233 -6.33 20.50 11.59
C GLY A 233 -6.62 20.23 10.10
N ALA A 234 -5.62 19.80 9.33
CA ALA A 234 -5.85 19.34 7.97
C ALA A 234 -6.75 18.10 7.96
N VAL A 235 -7.72 18.12 7.04
CA VAL A 235 -8.68 17.06 6.76
C VAL A 235 -8.79 16.94 5.24
N GLY A 236 -9.10 15.74 4.75
CA GLY A 236 -9.27 15.48 3.33
C GLY A 236 -8.89 14.07 2.96
N TYR A 237 -8.59 13.86 1.68
CA TYR A 237 -8.35 12.54 1.11
C TYR A 237 -7.06 12.53 0.30
N VAL A 238 -6.45 11.36 0.24
CA VAL A 238 -5.22 11.12 -0.50
C VAL A 238 -5.41 9.89 -1.38
N ASP A 239 -4.84 9.89 -2.57
CA ASP A 239 -4.74 8.70 -3.41
C ASP A 239 -3.28 8.44 -3.74
N VAL A 240 -2.82 7.23 -3.45
CA VAL A 240 -1.43 6.81 -3.68
C VAL A 240 -1.41 5.83 -4.83
N THR A 241 -0.69 6.19 -5.89
CA THR A 241 -0.52 5.36 -7.09
C THR A 241 0.96 5.11 -7.34
N THR A 242 1.38 3.85 -7.37
CA THR A 242 2.76 3.50 -7.73
C THR A 242 2.89 3.54 -9.25
N ILE A 243 3.88 4.28 -9.75
CA ILE A 243 4.16 4.45 -11.19
C ILE A 243 5.33 3.57 -11.62
N THR A 244 6.37 3.46 -10.79
CA THR A 244 7.56 2.65 -11.06
C THR A 244 7.97 1.91 -9.80
N GLY A 245 8.62 0.76 -9.97
CA GLY A 245 9.23 0.02 -8.86
C GLY A 245 10.65 -0.44 -9.21
N SER A 246 11.28 -1.10 -8.24
CA SER A 246 12.59 -1.71 -8.43
C SER A 246 12.54 -2.90 -9.39
N THR A 247 13.71 -3.36 -9.80
CA THR A 247 13.87 -4.64 -10.48
C THR A 247 13.62 -5.79 -9.51
N LEU A 248 13.30 -6.96 -10.06
CA LEU A 248 13.30 -8.20 -9.29
C LEU A 248 14.65 -8.42 -8.62
N THR A 249 14.66 -9.03 -7.43
CA THR A 249 15.85 -9.70 -6.90
C THR A 249 16.27 -10.76 -7.92
N PRO A 250 17.48 -10.72 -8.49
CA PRO A 250 17.91 -11.75 -9.42
C PRO A 250 17.99 -13.08 -8.68
N ALA A 251 17.31 -14.12 -9.20
CA ALA A 251 17.50 -15.47 -8.71
C ALA A 251 18.65 -16.09 -9.53
N VAL A 252 19.86 -16.13 -8.96
CA VAL A 252 20.96 -16.86 -9.59
C VAL A 252 20.79 -18.33 -9.21
N ASN A 253 20.49 -19.18 -10.19
CA ASN A 253 20.79 -20.61 -10.05
C ASN A 253 22.31 -20.72 -10.23
N ASP A 254 23.07 -20.82 -9.15
CA ASP A 254 24.50 -21.10 -9.25
C ASP A 254 24.70 -22.58 -9.64
N PRO A 255 25.19 -22.90 -10.84
CA PRO A 255 25.45 -24.29 -11.22
C PRO A 255 26.61 -24.93 -10.43
N ALA A 256 27.39 -24.16 -9.67
CA ALA A 256 28.48 -24.67 -8.84
C ALA A 256 28.05 -25.21 -7.47
N VAL A 257 26.81 -24.94 -7.03
CA VAL A 257 26.24 -25.49 -5.78
C VAL A 257 25.25 -26.62 -6.12
N ASN A 258 25.71 -27.61 -6.87
CA ASN A 258 24.93 -28.82 -7.19
C ASN A 258 25.33 -30.04 -6.37
N ASP A 259 26.14 -29.88 -5.31
CA ASP A 259 26.48 -30.99 -4.44
C ASP A 259 25.95 -30.74 -3.01
N PHE A 260 25.09 -31.67 -2.60
CA PHE A 260 24.43 -31.81 -1.29
C PHE A 260 23.17 -30.97 -1.03
N ALA A 261 22.04 -31.66 -1.23
CA ALA A 261 20.78 -31.47 -0.51
C ALA A 261 19.98 -30.19 -0.77
N GLY A 262 19.44 -30.04 -1.99
CA GLY A 262 18.06 -29.56 -2.23
C GLY A 262 17.62 -28.21 -1.65
N VAL A 263 18.53 -27.40 -1.13
CA VAL A 263 18.30 -26.03 -0.70
C VAL A 263 18.97 -25.16 -1.74
N SER A 264 18.18 -24.67 -2.69
CA SER A 264 18.59 -23.54 -3.52
C SER A 264 18.67 -22.33 -2.60
N GLU A 265 19.82 -22.13 -1.94
CA GLU A 265 20.15 -20.82 -1.39
C GLU A 265 20.20 -19.88 -2.59
N ILE A 266 19.23 -18.96 -2.68
CA ILE A 266 19.21 -17.92 -3.72
C ILE A 266 20.34 -16.96 -3.35
N PRO A 267 21.50 -16.97 -4.04
CA PRO A 267 22.54 -16.00 -3.78
C PRO A 267 22.05 -14.69 -4.37
N VAL A 268 21.65 -13.76 -3.52
CA VAL A 268 21.20 -12.41 -3.91
C VAL A 268 22.43 -11.56 -4.19
N ASP A 269 23.28 -11.98 -5.14
CA ASP A 269 24.55 -11.31 -5.44
C ASP A 269 24.38 -9.97 -6.19
N PHE A 270 23.15 -9.66 -6.58
CA PHE A 270 22.82 -8.41 -7.25
C PHE A 270 21.80 -7.61 -6.44
N PRO A 271 22.14 -6.38 -6.00
CA PRO A 271 21.18 -5.51 -5.34
C PRO A 271 20.02 -5.21 -6.31
N GLN A 272 18.78 -5.21 -5.80
CA GLN A 272 17.65 -4.65 -6.54
C GLN A 272 18.01 -3.24 -7.01
N ALA A 273 17.80 -2.97 -8.29
CA ALA A 273 18.11 -1.69 -8.91
C ALA A 273 16.82 -0.91 -9.18
N GLY A 274 16.93 0.41 -9.25
CA GLY A 274 15.81 1.29 -9.59
C GLY A 274 15.16 1.94 -8.37
N TYR A 275 14.08 2.66 -8.66
CA TYR A 275 13.41 3.53 -7.72
C TYR A 275 11.92 3.22 -7.68
N ILE A 276 11.36 3.26 -6.47
CA ILE A 276 9.91 3.22 -6.29
C ILE A 276 9.42 4.65 -6.42
N THR A 277 8.63 4.91 -7.46
CA THR A 277 8.01 6.21 -7.70
C THR A 277 6.53 6.12 -7.45
N GLN A 278 6.01 6.97 -6.57
CA GLN A 278 4.59 7.04 -6.25
C GLN A 278 4.05 8.44 -6.54
N LYS A 279 2.90 8.52 -7.20
CA LYS A 279 2.10 9.73 -7.30
C LYS A 279 1.15 9.80 -6.13
N ILE A 280 1.21 10.91 -5.40
CA ILE A 280 0.38 11.18 -4.23
C ILE A 280 -0.53 12.35 -4.58
N ASN A 281 -1.80 12.08 -4.81
CA ASN A 281 -2.80 13.11 -5.05
C ASN A 281 -3.45 13.48 -3.73
N VAL A 282 -3.32 14.74 -3.30
CA VAL A 282 -3.82 15.23 -2.02
C VAL A 282 -4.92 16.24 -2.26
N VAL A 283 -6.06 16.04 -1.59
CA VAL A 283 -7.15 17.00 -1.52
C VAL A 283 -7.35 17.37 -0.07
N SER A 284 -7.27 18.66 0.27
CA SER A 284 -7.32 19.15 1.65
C SER A 284 -8.10 20.47 1.80
N ASN A 285 -8.53 20.75 3.03
CA ASN A 285 -9.09 22.04 3.46
C ASN A 285 -8.00 23.10 3.65
N VAL A 286 -6.74 22.70 3.78
CA VAL A 286 -5.60 23.60 3.99
C VAL A 286 -4.82 23.77 2.67
N PRO A 287 -4.31 24.98 2.36
CA PRO A 287 -3.51 25.21 1.16
C PRO A 287 -2.25 24.33 1.11
N LEU A 288 -1.98 23.78 -0.06
CA LEU A 288 -0.88 22.84 -0.31
C LEU A 288 0.26 23.55 -1.08
N PRO A 289 1.48 23.63 -0.52
CA PRO A 289 2.60 24.32 -1.16
C PRO A 289 3.12 23.55 -2.38
N VAL A 290 3.87 24.25 -3.22
CA VAL A 290 4.62 23.65 -4.33
C VAL A 290 5.82 22.89 -3.73
N ALA A 291 6.09 21.69 -4.24
CA ALA A 291 7.29 20.94 -3.86
C ALA A 291 8.50 21.47 -4.66
N PRO A 292 9.72 21.41 -4.10
CA PRO A 292 10.93 21.87 -4.76
C PRO A 292 11.45 20.92 -5.85
#